data_AF-A0A2E5ES83-F1
#
_entry.id   AF-A0A2E5ES83-F1
#
_cell.length_a   1.000
_cell.length_b   1.000
_cell.length_c   1.000
_cell.angle_alpha   90.00
_cell.angle_beta   90.00
_cell.angle_gamma   90.00
#
_symmetry.space_group_name_H-M   'P 1'
#
loop_
_entity.id
_entity.type
_entity.pdbx_description
1 polymer ?
#
loop_
_entity_poly.entity_id
_entity_poly.type
_entity_poly.pdbx_seq_one_letter_code
_entity_poly.pdbx_strand_id
1 'polypeptide(L)' 'MRNNKRRIRDGQIQDCLNFMDAHNHDDAPDGAWQGILENAVDIFNESEGTDFDSYDMFIMWVESRGTDAK' A
#
# COMPACT_ATOMS: atom_id res chain seq x y z
N MET A 1 -17.05 -14.20 17.92
CA MET A 1 -16.96 -13.77 16.49
C MET A 1 -15.81 -12.77 16.25
N ARG A 2 -14.65 -12.89 16.92
CA ARG A 2 -13.53 -11.93 16.78
C ARG A 2 -12.59 -12.21 15.59
N ASN A 3 -12.57 -13.45 15.06
CA ASN A 3 -11.59 -13.87 14.07
C ASN A 3 -11.89 -13.43 12.63
N ASN A 4 -13.15 -13.08 12.32
CA ASN A 4 -13.53 -12.74 10.94
C ASN A 4 -13.05 -11.35 10.53
N LYS A 5 -13.13 -10.37 11.44
CA LYS A 5 -12.72 -8.98 11.16
C LYS A 5 -11.21 -8.85 10.92
N ARG A 6 -10.40 -9.64 11.62
CA ARG A 6 -8.95 -9.66 11.43
C ARG A 6 -8.56 -10.20 10.06
N ARG A 7 -9.13 -11.34 9.64
CA ARG A 7 -8.88 -11.92 8.32
C ARG A 7 -9.33 -11.02 7.16
N ILE A 8 -10.43 -10.29 7.34
CA ILE A 8 -10.89 -9.30 6.35
C ILE A 8 -9.87 -8.17 6.23
N ARG A 9 -9.39 -7.63 7.36
CA ARG A 9 -8.38 -6.57 7.36
C ARG A 9 -7.03 -7.04 6.78
N ASP A 10 -6.59 -8.25 7.13
CA ASP A 10 -5.35 -8.82 6.59
C ASP A 10 -5.45 -9.02 5.06
N GLY A 11 -6.63 -9.37 4.54
CA GLY A 11 -6.89 -9.43 3.09
C GLY A 11 -6.83 -8.06 2.41
N GLN A 12 -7.50 -7.05 2.98
CA GLN A 12 -7.49 -5.68 2.45
C GLN A 12 -6.10 -5.04 2.46
N ILE A 13 -5.27 -5.36 3.46
CA ILE A 13 -3.86 -4.95 3.48
C ILE A 13 -3.13 -5.54 2.28
N GLN A 14 -3.28 -6.84 2.04
CA GLN A 14 -2.63 -7.49 0.90
C GLN A 14 -3.12 -6.92 -0.44
N ASP A 15 -4.41 -6.64 -0.57
CA ASP A 15 -4.99 -6.03 -1.77
C ASP A 15 -4.44 -4.62 -2.01
N CYS A 16 -4.29 -3.82 -0.94
CA CYS A 16 -3.67 -2.49 -1.02
C CYS A 16 -2.19 -2.59 -1.44
N LEU A 17 -1.42 -3.54 -0.88
CA LEU A 17 -0.02 -3.76 -1.28
C LEU A 17 0.12 -4.16 -2.77
N ASN A 18 -0.79 -4.99 -3.28
CA ASN A 18 -0.83 -5.38 -4.69
C ASN A 18 -1.24 -4.19 -5.58
N PHE A 19 -2.14 -3.32 -5.10
CA PHE A 19 -2.53 -2.11 -5.81
C PHE A 19 -1.36 -1.12 -5.91
N MET A 20 -0.62 -0.94 -4.82
CA MET A 20 0.60 -0.13 -4.78
C MET A 20 1.66 -0.63 -5.77
N ASP A 21 1.84 -1.96 -5.92
CA ASP A 21 2.70 -2.52 -6.98
C ASP A 21 2.30 -2.11 -8.39
N ALA A 22 1.00 -2.16 -8.68
CA ALA A 22 0.50 -1.80 -10.00
C ALA A 22 0.68 -0.30 -10.32
N HIS A 23 0.86 0.53 -9.28
CA HIS A 23 1.07 1.97 -9.37
C HIS A 23 2.52 2.38 -9.10
N ASN A 24 3.40 1.42 -8.81
CA ASN A 24 4.81 1.70 -8.63
C ASN A 24 5.43 2.04 -9.99
N HIS A 25 5.73 3.31 -10.19
CA HIS A 25 6.45 3.78 -11.35
C HIS A 25 7.95 3.70 -11.06
N ASP A 26 8.55 2.53 -11.30
CA ASP A 26 9.99 2.27 -11.10
C ASP A 26 10.92 3.24 -11.84
N ASP A 27 10.41 3.93 -12.87
CA ASP A 27 11.13 4.93 -13.66
C ASP A 27 10.93 6.38 -13.16
N ALA A 28 10.24 6.58 -12.04
CA ALA A 28 10.02 7.90 -11.46
C ALA A 28 11.35 8.51 -10.96
N PRO A 29 11.52 9.84 -11.01
CA PRO A 29 12.70 10.50 -10.43
C PRO A 29 12.86 10.17 -8.94
N ASP A 30 14.11 10.11 -8.45
CA ASP A 30 14.42 9.89 -7.03
C ASP A 30 13.54 10.75 -6.12
N GLY A 31 12.86 10.10 -5.18
CA GLY A 31 11.94 10.73 -4.22
C GLY A 31 10.51 10.99 -4.71
N ALA A 32 10.21 10.88 -6.01
CA ALA A 32 8.83 10.98 -6.51
C ALA A 32 8.02 9.67 -6.29
N TRP A 33 8.73 8.55 -6.17
CA TRP A 33 8.15 7.22 -5.97
C TRP A 33 7.32 7.12 -4.69
N GLN A 34 7.80 7.66 -3.56
CA GLN A 34 7.05 7.66 -2.29
C GLN A 34 5.71 8.38 -2.43
N GLY A 35 5.69 9.57 -3.03
CA GLY A 35 4.45 10.34 -3.21
C GLY A 35 3.45 9.65 -4.15
N ILE A 36 3.93 8.92 -5.16
CA ILE A 36 3.07 8.11 -6.05
C ILE A 36 2.42 6.97 -5.26
N LEU A 37 3.19 6.28 -4.43
CA LEU A 37 2.70 5.16 -3.62
C LEU A 37 1.73 5.63 -2.54
N GLU A 38 2.02 6.73 -1.85
CA GLU A 38 1.11 7.32 -0.85
C GLU A 38 -0.22 7.74 -1.51
N ASN A 39 -0.18 8.36 -2.69
CA ASN A 39 -1.38 8.69 -3.47
C ASN A 39 -2.14 7.43 -3.95
N ALA A 40 -1.45 6.33 -4.23
CA ALA A 40 -2.10 5.06 -4.56
C ALA A 40 -2.88 4.49 -3.36
N VAL A 41 -2.40 4.70 -2.13
CA VAL A 41 -3.14 4.32 -0.91
C VAL A 41 -4.40 5.15 -0.75
N ASP A 42 -4.34 6.46 -1.02
CA ASP A 42 -5.52 7.34 -0.96
C ASP A 42 -6.59 6.91 -1.98
N ILE A 43 -6.20 6.61 -3.22
CA ILE A 43 -7.11 6.08 -4.25
C ILE A 43 -7.72 4.74 -3.81
N PHE A 44 -6.91 3.85 -3.22
CA PHE A 44 -7.39 2.58 -2.71
C PHE A 44 -8.42 2.78 -1.58
N ASN A 45 -8.13 3.67 -0.64
CA ASN A 45 -9.03 4.04 0.46
C ASN A 45 -10.39 4.51 -0.06
N GLU A 46 -10.41 5.41 -1.05
CA GLU A 46 -11.64 5.88 -1.69
C GLU A 46 -12.41 4.77 -2.41
N SER A 47 -11.72 3.87 -3.11
CA SER A 47 -12.36 2.82 -3.91
C SER A 47 -12.92 1.66 -3.09
N GLU A 48 -12.21 1.25 -2.03
CA GLU A 48 -12.54 0.07 -1.22
C GLU A 48 -13.22 0.43 0.12
N GLY A 49 -13.43 1.74 0.37
CA GLY A 49 -14.01 2.23 1.63
C GLY A 49 -13.14 1.91 2.84
N THR A 50 -11.82 1.98 2.65
CA THR A 50 -10.83 1.74 3.70
C THR A 50 -10.27 3.07 4.23
N ASP A 51 -9.45 3.01 5.28
CA ASP A 51 -8.88 4.16 5.97
C ASP A 51 -7.47 3.79 6.46
N PHE A 52 -6.63 3.40 5.49
CA PHE A 52 -5.23 3.10 5.75
C PHE A 52 -4.42 4.40 5.80
N ASP A 53 -3.48 4.47 6.74
CA ASP A 53 -2.47 5.52 6.75
C ASP A 53 -1.47 5.26 5.61
N SER A 54 -1.32 6.25 4.72
CA SER A 54 -0.54 6.10 3.50
C SER A 54 0.96 5.90 3.78
N TYR A 55 1.48 6.53 4.84
CA TYR A 55 2.86 6.35 5.26
C TYR A 55 3.09 4.96 5.86
N ASP A 56 2.20 4.47 6.74
CA ASP A 56 2.31 3.12 7.29
C ASP A 56 2.25 2.05 6.17
N MET A 57 1.36 2.22 5.20
CA MET A 57 1.25 1.31 4.05
C MET A 57 2.49 1.36 3.15
N PHE A 58 3.06 2.54 2.95
CA PHE A 58 4.35 2.71 2.26
C PHE A 58 5.48 1.95 2.96
N ILE A 59 5.61 2.08 4.28
CA ILE A 59 6.62 1.34 5.05
C ILE A 59 6.39 -0.17 4.92
N MET A 60 5.16 -0.65 5.07
CA MET A 60 4.83 -2.07 4.88
C MET A 60 5.15 -2.55 3.46
N TRP A 61 4.90 -1.73 2.45
CA TRP A 61 5.22 -2.03 1.06
C TRP A 61 6.74 -2.19 0.88
N VAL A 62 7.54 -1.25 1.37
CA VAL A 62 9.01 -1.33 1.34
C VAL A 62 9.52 -2.59 2.05
N GLU A 63 9.03 -2.86 3.27
CA GLU A 63 9.43 -4.02 4.07
C GLU A 63 9.09 -5.36 3.39
N SER A 64 7.93 -5.44 2.72
CA SER A 64 7.48 -6.67 2.05
C SER A 64 8.31 -7.07 0.82
N ARG A 65 9.05 -6.13 0.22
CA ARG A 65 9.93 -6.35 -0.94
C ARG A 65 11.39 -6.61 -0.57
N GLY A 66 11.74 -6.43 0.71
CA GLY A 66 13.13 -6.38 1.16
C GLY A 66 13.76 -5.04 0.84
N THR A 67 14.85 -4.71 1.53
CA THR A 67 15.62 -3.45 1.44
C THR A 67 16.20 -3.11 0.05
N ASP A 68 15.78 -3.80 -1.01
CA ASP A 68 16.13 -3.54 -2.41
C ASP A 68 15.04 -2.74 -3.16
N ALA A 69 13.99 -2.29 -2.47
CA ALA A 69 13.07 -1.28 -3.00
C ALA A 69 13.86 0.03 -3.22
N LYS A 70 14.08 0.35 -4.50
CA LYS A 70 14.92 1.45 -4.95
C LYS A 70 14.30 2.81 -4.70
#